data_AF-A0A9P0QG23-F1
#
_entry.id   AF-A0A9P0QG23-F1
#
_cell.length_a   1.000
_cell.length_b   1.000
_cell.length_c   1.000
_cell.angle_alpha   90.00
_cell.angle_beta   90.00
_cell.angle_gamma   90.00
#
_symmetry.space_group_name_H-M   'P 1'
#
loop_
_entity.id
_entity.type
_entity.pdbx_description
1 polymer ?
#
loop_
_entity_poly.entity_id
_entity_poly.type
_entity_poly.pdbx_seq_one_letter_code
_entity_poly.pdbx_strand_id
1 'polypeptide(L)'
;GTEDDEKRSLSASDFYKVGDYVDVQLVDSGAWYEAEIVTITKKCSEKDSSDNNLIFTVKSAPHVIEFEVDVTFDDIRPRSYHTYTYSELKKDMVVLANYNLEQPNSLGLWYDFRIQDLSRTKINGVILLGRDKAPIEKSASS
;
A
#
# COMPACT_ATOMS: atom_id res chain seq x y z
N GLY A 1 -6.83 -31.55 21.05
CA GLY A 1 -8.04 -30.89 20.53
C GLY A 1 -7.56 -29.60 19.94
N THR A 2 -7.77 -29.41 18.65
CA THR A 2 -7.46 -28.17 17.93
C THR A 2 -8.26 -27.04 18.56
N GLU A 3 -7.58 -26.03 19.09
CA GLU A 3 -8.17 -24.76 19.47
C GLU A 3 -8.72 -24.14 18.19
N ASP A 4 -10.04 -24.20 18.00
CA ASP A 4 -10.72 -23.45 16.97
C ASP A 4 -10.62 -21.98 17.37
N ASP A 5 -9.60 -21.28 16.83
CA ASP A 5 -9.52 -19.83 16.85
C ASP A 5 -10.81 -19.27 16.23
N GLU A 6 -11.76 -18.85 17.08
CA GLU A 6 -13.05 -18.33 16.64
C GLU A 6 -12.83 -17.04 15.83
N LYS A 7 -12.91 -17.13 14.49
CA LYS A 7 -12.84 -15.96 13.60
C LYS A 7 -14.21 -15.32 13.53
N ARG A 8 -14.29 -14.05 13.95
CA ARG A 8 -15.53 -13.26 13.85
C ARG A 8 -15.50 -12.38 12.60
N SER A 9 -16.46 -12.58 11.69
CA SER A 9 -16.66 -11.68 10.55
C SER A 9 -17.29 -10.36 11.00
N LEU A 10 -16.80 -9.25 10.44
CA LEU A 10 -17.27 -7.89 10.70
C LEU A 10 -17.74 -7.24 9.40
N SER A 11 -18.73 -6.36 9.48
CA SER A 11 -19.14 -5.53 8.34
C SER A 11 -18.29 -4.26 8.20
N ALA A 12 -17.70 -3.80 9.31
CA ALA A 12 -16.85 -2.61 9.37
C ALA A 12 -15.88 -2.66 10.57
N SER A 13 -14.83 -1.87 10.45
CA SER A 13 -13.89 -1.42 11.49
C SER A 13 -14.09 0.08 11.72
N ASP A 14 -13.28 0.70 12.57
CA ASP A 14 -13.34 2.15 12.82
C ASP A 14 -12.93 3.00 11.60
N PHE A 15 -12.12 2.45 10.69
CA PHE A 15 -11.57 3.18 9.54
C PHE A 15 -12.07 2.69 8.17
N TYR A 16 -12.45 1.42 8.08
CA TYR A 16 -12.80 0.76 6.81
C TYR A 16 -14.02 -0.13 6.97
N LYS A 17 -14.79 -0.30 5.89
CA LYS A 17 -15.90 -1.26 5.77
C LYS A 17 -15.75 -2.15 4.54
N VAL A 18 -16.48 -3.26 4.54
CA VAL A 18 -16.60 -4.12 3.35
C VAL A 18 -17.17 -3.29 2.18
N GLY A 19 -16.54 -3.42 1.02
CA GLY A 19 -16.82 -2.66 -0.20
C GLY A 19 -16.03 -1.36 -0.33
N ASP A 20 -15.22 -0.97 0.67
CA ASP A 20 -14.35 0.19 0.53
C ASP A 20 -13.22 -0.06 -0.48
N TYR A 21 -12.95 0.97 -1.27
CA TYR A 21 -11.85 1.01 -2.21
C TYR A 21 -10.57 1.50 -1.55
N VAL A 22 -9.52 0.70 -1.65
CA VAL A 22 -8.22 0.93 -0.99
C VAL A 22 -7.08 0.78 -2.00
N ASP A 23 -5.92 1.28 -1.64
CA ASP A 23 -4.66 0.80 -2.20
C ASP A 23 -4.07 -0.23 -1.23
N VAL A 24 -3.61 -1.38 -1.75
CA VAL A 24 -2.90 -2.41 -0.99
C VAL A 24 -1.45 -2.51 -1.43
N GLN A 25 -0.53 -2.61 -0.48
CA GLN A 25 0.89 -2.84 -0.73
C GLN A 25 1.18 -4.34 -0.71
N LEU A 26 1.60 -4.91 -1.85
CA LEU A 26 1.97 -6.33 -1.91
C LEU A 26 3.44 -6.52 -1.53
N VAL A 27 3.71 -7.53 -0.70
CA VAL A 27 5.05 -7.79 -0.14
C VAL A 27 6.06 -8.23 -1.20
N ASP A 28 5.61 -8.96 -2.21
CA ASP A 28 6.45 -9.53 -3.28
C ASP A 28 7.07 -8.45 -4.19
N SER A 29 6.31 -7.38 -4.46
CA SER A 29 6.69 -6.28 -5.34
C SER A 29 7.07 -5.02 -4.58
N GLY A 30 6.59 -4.85 -3.35
CA GLY A 30 6.71 -3.62 -2.57
C GLY A 30 5.89 -2.45 -3.13
N ALA A 31 5.08 -2.69 -4.17
CA ALA A 31 4.27 -1.70 -4.86
C ALA A 31 2.84 -1.64 -4.31
N TRP A 32 2.18 -0.50 -4.55
CA TRP A 32 0.77 -0.27 -4.24
C TRP A 32 -0.11 -0.63 -5.44
N TYR A 33 -1.25 -1.26 -5.16
CA TYR A 33 -2.23 -1.70 -6.15
C TYR A 33 -3.63 -1.31 -5.72
N GLU A 34 -4.47 -0.90 -6.67
CA GLU A 34 -5.87 -0.64 -6.38
C GLU A 34 -6.62 -1.94 -6.06
N ALA A 35 -7.38 -1.93 -4.98
CA ALA A 35 -8.16 -3.06 -4.50
C ALA A 35 -9.49 -2.62 -3.86
N GLU A 36 -10.30 -3.62 -3.49
CA GLU A 36 -11.55 -3.50 -2.74
C GLU A 36 -11.52 -4.45 -1.53
N ILE A 37 -11.97 -3.99 -0.36
CA ILE A 37 -12.12 -4.84 0.82
C ILE A 37 -13.35 -5.73 0.64
N VAL A 38 -13.15 -7.04 0.58
CA VAL A 38 -14.25 -8.01 0.41
C VAL A 38 -14.67 -8.66 1.72
N THR A 39 -13.76 -8.80 2.68
CA THR A 39 -14.06 -9.36 4.01
C THR A 39 -13.23 -8.66 5.09
N ILE A 40 -13.82 -8.49 6.28
CA ILE A 40 -13.09 -8.10 7.50
C ILE A 40 -13.32 -9.19 8.53
N THR A 41 -12.23 -9.76 9.08
CA THR A 41 -12.30 -10.75 10.15
C THR A 41 -11.47 -10.30 11.35
N LYS A 42 -11.98 -10.53 12.56
CA LYS A 42 -11.24 -10.35 13.80
C LYS A 42 -10.77 -11.70 14.31
N LYS A 43 -9.47 -11.83 14.59
CA LYS A 43 -8.95 -12.96 15.36
C LYS A 43 -9.36 -12.77 16.83
N CYS A 44 -10.19 -13.65 17.36
CA CYS A 44 -10.54 -13.63 18.79
C CYS A 44 -9.40 -14.22 19.62
N SER A 45 -8.39 -13.42 19.94
CA SER A 45 -7.57 -13.69 21.13
C SER A 45 -8.24 -13.03 22.34
N GLU A 46 -8.39 -13.76 23.44
CA GLU A 46 -9.36 -13.48 24.52
C GLU A 46 -9.27 -12.12 25.24
N LYS A 47 -8.35 -11.19 24.90
CA LYS A 47 -8.18 -9.94 25.68
C LYS A 47 -7.89 -8.65 24.91
N ASP A 48 -7.79 -8.66 23.58
CA ASP A 48 -7.42 -7.45 22.84
C ASP A 48 -8.58 -6.87 22.02
N SER A 49 -9.15 -5.79 22.54
CA SER A 49 -10.11 -4.94 21.84
C SER A 49 -9.47 -4.04 20.77
N SER A 50 -8.16 -4.14 20.54
CA SER A 50 -7.45 -3.34 19.55
C SER A 50 -7.74 -3.82 18.12
N ASP A 51 -7.82 -2.86 17.21
CA ASP A 51 -7.98 -3.09 15.77
C ASP A 51 -6.76 -3.79 15.14
N ASN A 52 -5.66 -3.93 15.87
CA ASN A 52 -4.46 -4.65 15.43
C ASN A 52 -4.70 -6.14 15.12
N ASN A 53 -5.83 -6.70 15.57
CA ASN A 53 -6.21 -8.10 15.31
C ASN A 53 -7.18 -8.26 14.14
N LEU A 54 -7.42 -7.20 13.36
CA LEU A 54 -8.21 -7.26 12.15
C LEU A 54 -7.38 -7.75 10.96
N ILE A 55 -7.98 -8.66 10.20
CA ILE A 55 -7.50 -9.12 8.91
C ILE A 55 -8.51 -8.68 7.86
N PHE A 56 -8.01 -8.00 6.84
CA PHE A 56 -8.76 -7.57 5.68
C PHE A 56 -8.45 -8.52 4.53
N THR A 57 -9.47 -9.14 3.96
CA THR A 57 -9.32 -9.80 2.66
C THR A 57 -9.62 -8.76 1.59
N VAL A 58 -8.67 -8.50 0.71
CA VAL A 58 -8.80 -7.53 -0.39
C VAL A 58 -8.69 -8.24 -1.73
N LYS A 59 -9.46 -7.74 -2.70
CA LYS A 59 -9.43 -8.22 -4.09
C LYS A 59 -8.99 -7.10 -5.03
N SER A 60 -8.18 -7.43 -6.02
CA SER A 60 -7.70 -6.49 -7.04
C SER A 60 -8.84 -5.79 -7.78
N ALA A 61 -8.65 -4.52 -8.13
CA ALA A 61 -9.55 -3.81 -9.05
C ALA A 61 -9.54 -4.44 -10.46
N PRO A 62 -10.60 -4.27 -11.29
CA PRO A 62 -10.73 -4.96 -12.58
C PRO A 62 -9.62 -4.71 -13.62
N HIS A 63 -8.93 -3.57 -13.54
CA HIS A 63 -7.83 -3.18 -14.43
C HIS A 63 -6.44 -3.47 -13.85
N VAL A 64 -6.39 -4.10 -12.68
CA VAL A 64 -5.17 -4.52 -12.00
C VAL A 64 -4.99 -6.03 -12.21
N ILE A 65 -3.76 -6.52 -12.14
CA ILE A 65 -3.49 -7.96 -12.14
C ILE A 65 -4.30 -8.65 -11.05
N GLU A 66 -4.91 -9.80 -11.37
CA GLU A 66 -5.83 -10.47 -10.46
C GLU A 66 -5.11 -10.99 -9.21
N PHE A 67 -5.60 -10.60 -8.04
CA PHE A 67 -5.17 -11.14 -6.76
C PHE A 67 -6.31 -11.08 -5.73
N GLU A 68 -6.22 -11.96 -4.74
CA GLU A 68 -7.03 -11.93 -3.52
C GLU A 68 -6.14 -12.34 -2.35
N VAL A 69 -5.97 -11.45 -1.38
CA VAL A 69 -4.98 -11.63 -0.29
C VAL A 69 -5.51 -11.14 1.04
N ASP A 70 -5.10 -11.83 2.10
CA ASP A 70 -5.31 -11.39 3.49
C ASP A 70 -4.19 -10.44 3.92
N VAL A 71 -4.58 -9.27 4.41
CA VAL A 71 -3.69 -8.17 4.77
C VAL A 71 -4.10 -7.51 6.08
N THR A 72 -3.21 -6.67 6.61
CA THR A 72 -3.38 -5.94 7.87
C THR A 72 -3.55 -4.44 7.61
N PHE A 73 -3.77 -3.65 8.66
CA PHE A 73 -3.82 -2.18 8.54
C PHE A 73 -2.56 -1.57 7.91
N ASP A 74 -1.39 -2.14 8.16
CA ASP A 74 -0.11 -1.62 7.64
C ASP A 74 0.06 -1.82 6.12
N ASP A 75 -0.79 -2.65 5.53
CA ASP A 75 -0.76 -2.99 4.11
C ASP A 75 -1.74 -2.17 3.27
N ILE A 76 -2.72 -1.53 3.89
CA ILE A 76 -3.80 -0.85 3.18
C ILE A 76 -3.86 0.62 3.55
N ARG A 77 -4.30 1.42 2.59
CA ARG A 77 -4.63 2.84 2.79
C ARG A 77 -5.85 3.21 1.97
N PRO A 78 -6.53 4.33 2.27
CA PRO A 78 -7.58 4.84 1.40
C PRO A 78 -7.06 5.00 -0.04
N ARG A 79 -7.87 4.63 -1.03
CA ARG A 79 -7.47 4.74 -2.44
C ARG A 79 -6.98 6.16 -2.75
N SER A 80 -5.82 6.24 -3.39
CA SER A 80 -5.26 7.53 -3.81
C SER A 80 -6.21 8.27 -4.75
N TYR A 81 -6.54 9.52 -4.42
CA TYR A 81 -7.52 10.32 -5.17
C TYR A 81 -7.01 11.69 -5.64
N HIS A 82 -5.88 12.16 -5.09
CA HIS A 82 -5.32 13.48 -5.41
C HIS A 82 -4.04 13.35 -6.24
N THR A 83 -4.01 14.02 -7.39
CA THR A 83 -2.80 14.17 -8.20
C THR A 83 -2.17 15.52 -7.91
N TYR A 84 -0.96 15.52 -7.33
CA TYR A 84 -0.23 16.74 -7.05
C TYR A 84 0.24 17.44 -8.33
N THR A 85 0.03 18.75 -8.39
CA THR A 85 0.70 19.64 -9.33
C THR A 85 2.15 19.87 -8.90
N TYR A 86 3.01 20.25 -9.85
CA TYR A 86 4.41 20.55 -9.55
C TYR A 86 4.57 21.61 -8.43
N SER A 87 3.70 22.63 -8.40
CA SER A 87 3.72 23.69 -7.38
C SER A 87 3.36 23.23 -5.97
N GLU A 88 2.66 22.11 -5.83
CA GLU A 88 2.31 21.54 -4.53
C GLU A 88 3.43 20.68 -3.94
N LEU A 89 4.35 20.21 -4.78
CA LEU A 89 5.46 19.37 -4.38
C LEU A 89 6.48 20.15 -3.55
N LYS A 90 6.96 19.51 -2.50
CA LYS A 90 7.99 20.04 -1.59
C LYS A 90 9.01 18.97 -1.30
N LYS A 91 10.22 19.42 -0.95
CA LYS A 91 11.24 18.55 -0.39
C LYS A 91 10.69 17.80 0.83
N ASP A 92 11.11 16.54 0.96
CA ASP A 92 10.74 15.58 2.00
C ASP A 92 9.29 15.07 1.95
N MET A 93 8.47 15.51 0.99
CA MET A 93 7.17 14.89 0.75
C MET A 93 7.34 13.46 0.24
N VAL A 94 6.51 12.55 0.77
CA VAL A 94 6.33 11.20 0.24
C VAL A 94 5.06 11.20 -0.60
N VAL A 95 5.22 10.89 -1.88
CA VAL A 95 4.12 10.83 -2.86
C VAL A 95 4.09 9.46 -3.51
N LEU A 96 2.93 9.07 -4.04
CA LEU A 96 2.83 7.88 -4.87
C LEU A 96 3.31 8.21 -6.29
N ALA A 97 4.29 7.46 -6.80
CA ALA A 97 4.86 7.68 -8.13
C ALA A 97 4.87 6.37 -8.92
N ASN A 98 4.54 6.45 -10.22
CA ASN A 98 4.72 5.34 -11.14
C ASN A 98 6.19 5.28 -11.56
N TYR A 99 6.84 4.14 -11.35
CA TYR A 99 8.23 3.95 -11.72
C TYR A 99 8.49 2.48 -12.08
N ASN A 100 9.29 2.25 -13.11
CA ASN A 100 9.72 0.90 -13.47
C ASN A 100 11.15 0.66 -12.93
N LEU A 101 11.26 -0.27 -11.99
CA LEU A 101 12.53 -0.58 -11.33
C LEU A 101 13.58 -1.17 -12.27
N GLU A 102 13.15 -1.88 -13.31
CA GLU A 102 14.03 -2.51 -14.30
C GLU A 102 14.33 -1.58 -15.48
N GLN A 103 13.32 -0.84 -15.95
CA GLN A 103 13.38 0.00 -17.14
C GLN A 103 12.84 1.42 -16.86
N PRO A 104 13.66 2.33 -16.29
CA PRO A 104 13.19 3.63 -15.76
C PRO A 104 12.42 4.55 -16.72
N ASN A 105 12.47 4.29 -18.03
CA ASN A 105 11.80 5.08 -19.07
C ASN A 105 10.48 4.45 -19.56
N SER A 106 10.03 3.34 -18.97
CA SER A 106 8.76 2.70 -19.29
C SER A 106 7.79 2.78 -18.10
N LEU A 107 6.50 2.51 -18.38
CA LEU A 107 5.50 2.38 -17.33
C LEU A 107 5.89 1.25 -16.38
N GLY A 108 5.75 1.50 -15.09
CA GLY A 108 6.01 0.53 -14.05
C GLY A 108 4.86 0.43 -13.07
N LEU A 109 5.21 0.22 -11.80
CA LEU A 109 4.26 0.07 -10.71
C LEU A 109 4.26 1.34 -9.83
N TRP A 110 3.32 1.42 -8.90
CA TRP A 110 3.17 2.57 -8.02
C TRP A 110 3.93 2.34 -6.72
N TYR A 111 4.84 3.26 -6.38
CA TYR A 111 5.65 3.17 -5.17
C TYR A 111 5.61 4.46 -4.38
N ASP A 112 5.88 4.37 -3.08
CA ASP A 112 6.15 5.55 -2.29
C ASP A 112 7.49 6.15 -2.74
N PHE A 113 7.49 7.46 -2.96
CA PHE A 113 8.63 8.20 -3.46
C PHE A 113 8.85 9.43 -2.60
N ARG A 114 10.01 9.49 -1.93
CA ARG A 114 10.40 10.64 -1.11
C ARG A 114 11.17 11.63 -1.97
N ILE A 115 10.62 12.82 -2.11
CA ILE A 115 11.25 13.94 -2.83
C ILE A 115 12.44 14.44 -2.02
N GLN A 116 13.62 14.45 -2.63
CA GLN A 116 14.85 14.98 -2.01
C GLN A 116 15.21 16.35 -2.55
N ASP A 117 14.90 16.61 -3.82
CA ASP A 117 15.20 17.88 -4.48
C ASP A 117 14.21 18.19 -5.62
N LEU A 118 13.93 19.47 -5.79
CA LEU A 118 13.02 20.00 -6.80
C LEU A 118 13.74 21.06 -7.62
N SER A 119 14.03 20.72 -8.88
CA SER A 119 14.56 21.65 -9.87
C SER A 119 13.47 22.01 -10.88
N ARG A 120 13.58 23.16 -11.55
CA ARG A 120 12.57 23.67 -12.50
C ARG A 120 12.05 22.65 -13.52
N THR A 121 12.85 21.65 -13.88
CA THR A 121 12.51 20.64 -14.90
C THR A 121 12.57 19.21 -14.40
N LYS A 122 13.01 18.95 -13.17
CA LYS A 122 13.20 17.60 -12.65
C LYS A 122 12.87 17.50 -11.16
N ILE A 123 12.25 16.40 -10.80
CA ILE A 123 12.01 15.98 -9.43
C ILE A 123 12.99 14.85 -9.15
N ASN A 124 13.84 15.00 -8.13
CA ASN A 124 14.79 13.98 -7.70
C ASN A 124 14.38 13.46 -6.33
N GLY A 125 14.59 12.17 -6.10
CA GLY A 125 14.19 11.53 -4.86
C GLY A 125 14.49 10.05 -4.89
N VAL A 126 13.92 9.35 -3.91
CA VAL A 126 14.19 7.93 -3.67
C VAL A 126 12.88 7.16 -3.56
N ILE A 127 12.83 6.02 -4.24
CA ILE A 127 11.75 5.05 -4.12
C ILE A 127 11.92 4.31 -2.79
N LEU A 128 10.82 4.19 -2.04
CA LEU A 128 10.72 3.47 -0.78
C LEU A 128 9.95 2.18 -1.04
N LEU A 129 10.58 1.03 -0.81
CA LEU A 129 9.95 -0.27 -1.00
C LEU A 129 9.28 -0.77 0.28
N GLY A 130 8.18 -1.49 0.10
CA GLY A 130 7.58 -2.30 1.15
C GLY A 130 7.10 -1.51 2.37
N ARG A 131 6.82 -2.27 3.43
CA ARG A 131 6.33 -1.73 4.71
C ARG A 131 7.42 -0.99 5.49
N ASP A 132 8.65 -1.48 5.41
CA ASP A 132 9.82 -0.90 6.07
C ASP A 132 10.27 0.42 5.42
N LYS A 133 9.67 0.78 4.27
CA LYS A 133 10.00 1.97 3.50
C LYS A 133 11.50 2.02 3.20
N ALA A 134 12.09 0.85 2.94
CA ALA A 134 13.51 0.73 2.63
C ALA A 134 13.84 1.56 1.38
N PRO A 135 14.76 2.54 1.48
CA PRO A 135 15.19 3.30 0.33
C PRO A 135 15.91 2.40 -0.67
N ILE A 136 15.53 2.42 -1.94
CA ILE A 136 16.36 1.81 -2.98
C ILE A 136 17.54 2.74 -3.26
N GLU A 137 18.67 2.45 -2.65
CA GLU A 137 19.94 3.00 -3.13
C GLU A 137 20.24 2.35 -4.48
N LYS A 138 20.28 3.15 -5.54
CA LYS A 138 20.88 2.68 -6.80
C LYS A 138 22.35 2.45 -6.50
N SER A 139 22.74 1.20 -6.25
CA SER A 139 24.10 0.75 -6.46
C SER A 139 24.37 0.93 -7.95
N ALA A 140 24.95 2.08 -8.29
CA ALA A 140 25.55 2.29 -9.59
C ALA A 140 26.74 1.32 -9.66
N SER A 141 26.49 0.10 -10.12
CA SER A 141 27.55 -0.75 -10.65
C SER A 141 28.05 -0.05 -11.91
N SER A 142 29.15 0.67 -11.72
CA SER A 142 30.02 1.28 -12.72
C SER A 142 30.53 0.27 -13.74
#